data_AF-A0AAN7EKG7-F1
#
_entry.id   AF-A0AAN7EKG7-F1
#
_cell.length_a   1.000
_cell.length_b   1.000
_cell.length_c   1.000
_cell.angle_alpha   90.00
_cell.angle_beta   90.00
_cell.angle_gamma   90.00
#
_symmetry.space_group_name_H-M   'P 1'
#
loop_
_entity.id
_entity.type
_entity.pdbx_description
1 polymer ?
#
loop_
_entity_poly.entity_id
_entity_poly.type
_entity_poly.pdbx_seq_one_letter_code
_entity_poly.pdbx_strand_id
1 'polypeptide(L)'
;MIESSSGKDLVSTEGSSDMEPYVGMDFESEEAAKVFYDAYATRMGFIMRVDAFRRSMRDGKVVWRRLVCNKEGFRKLRPKRSENRKPRAITREGCKAMIVVKKEKTGKWVVTRFVKEHNHPLVVTPANGRRSVLLSQTPDEKDVKIRELTAELQRERKRSAAFQEQLDMVLRDMEDHSHHLSRNIDDIVQSVREIESKRLALSHS
;
A
#
# COMPACT_ATOMS: atom_id res chain seq x y z
N MET A 1 -62.05 -9.28 -31.46
CA MET A 1 -61.89 -8.02 -30.72
C MET A 1 -61.57 -8.37 -29.28
N ILE A 2 -60.39 -7.94 -28.82
CA ILE A 2 -59.99 -7.58 -27.43
C ILE A 2 -60.03 -8.74 -26.40
N GLU A 3 -58.90 -9.38 -26.04
CA GLU A 3 -57.93 -8.98 -24.98
C GLU A 3 -58.58 -8.96 -23.57
N SER A 4 -58.07 -9.54 -22.48
CA SER A 4 -56.74 -9.55 -21.84
C SER A 4 -56.96 -10.14 -20.42
N SER A 5 -56.02 -10.53 -19.55
CA SER A 5 -54.56 -10.59 -19.50
C SER A 5 -54.20 -11.32 -18.18
N SER A 6 -53.21 -12.20 -18.21
CA SER A 6 -52.43 -12.62 -17.04
C SER A 6 -51.06 -13.04 -17.53
N GLY A 7 -50.03 -12.31 -17.11
CA GLY A 7 -48.63 -12.58 -17.44
C GLY A 7 -47.74 -11.60 -16.70
N LYS A 8 -47.28 -12.00 -15.51
CA LYS A 8 -46.18 -11.36 -14.79
C LYS A 8 -44.88 -11.70 -15.52
N ASP A 9 -44.25 -10.72 -16.14
CA ASP A 9 -42.87 -10.86 -16.62
C ASP A 9 -41.90 -10.17 -15.67
N LEU A 10 -41.21 -11.03 -14.92
CA LEU A 10 -39.91 -10.76 -14.31
C LEU A 10 -38.91 -10.45 -15.42
N VAL A 11 -38.55 -9.19 -15.59
CA VAL A 11 -37.41 -8.81 -16.42
C VAL A 11 -36.14 -8.97 -15.60
N SER A 12 -35.46 -10.08 -15.83
CA SER A 12 -34.03 -10.25 -15.57
C SER A 12 -33.25 -9.30 -16.49
N THR A 13 -32.77 -8.19 -15.95
CA THR A 13 -31.87 -7.28 -16.68
C THR A 13 -30.43 -7.80 -16.61
N GLU A 14 -30.15 -8.83 -17.39
CA GLU A 14 -28.79 -9.19 -17.80
C GLU A 14 -28.44 -8.35 -19.05
N GLY A 15 -27.80 -7.20 -18.85
CA GLY A 15 -27.43 -6.31 -19.95
C GLY A 15 -26.77 -4.97 -19.60
N SER A 16 -26.21 -4.78 -18.40
CA SER A 16 -25.72 -3.46 -17.97
C SER A 16 -24.23 -3.21 -18.19
N SER A 17 -23.58 -3.93 -19.12
CA SER A 17 -22.13 -3.77 -19.33
C SER A 17 -21.75 -2.65 -20.28
N ASP A 18 -22.72 -1.94 -20.89
CA ASP A 18 -22.47 -0.92 -21.93
C ASP A 18 -23.04 0.49 -21.68
N MET A 19 -23.66 0.73 -20.52
CA MET A 19 -24.29 2.04 -20.27
C MET A 19 -23.25 3.17 -20.11
N GLU A 20 -23.52 4.30 -20.76
CA GLU A 20 -22.78 5.57 -20.61
C GLU A 20 -23.35 6.37 -19.44
N PRO A 21 -22.50 6.96 -18.56
CA PRO A 21 -22.99 7.84 -17.50
C PRO A 21 -23.73 9.05 -18.07
N TYR A 22 -24.84 9.45 -17.45
CA TYR A 22 -25.56 10.66 -17.79
C TYR A 22 -25.98 11.44 -16.54
N VAL A 23 -26.23 12.73 -16.69
CA VAL A 23 -26.68 13.60 -15.60
C VAL A 23 -28.11 13.21 -15.20
N GLY A 24 -28.32 12.95 -13.91
CA GLY A 24 -29.61 12.48 -13.37
C GLY A 24 -29.65 10.98 -13.07
N MET A 25 -28.66 10.20 -13.50
CA MET A 25 -28.55 8.78 -13.11
C MET A 25 -28.37 8.66 -11.59
N ASP A 26 -29.12 7.77 -10.95
CA ASP A 26 -29.06 7.52 -9.50
C ASP A 26 -28.43 6.19 -9.13
N PHE A 27 -27.83 6.14 -7.95
CA PHE A 27 -27.20 4.98 -7.33
C PHE A 27 -27.63 4.85 -5.87
N GLU A 28 -27.66 3.63 -5.37
CA GLU A 28 -28.02 3.34 -3.97
C GLU A 28 -26.93 3.76 -2.98
N SER A 29 -25.66 3.73 -3.41
CA SER A 29 -24.50 4.02 -2.57
C SER A 29 -23.40 4.79 -3.30
N GLU A 30 -22.47 5.35 -2.53
CA GLU A 30 -21.29 6.03 -3.08
C GLU A 30 -20.40 5.03 -3.84
N GLU A 31 -20.26 3.84 -3.25
CA GLU A 31 -19.46 2.74 -3.76
C GLU A 31 -20.03 2.22 -5.09
N ALA A 32 -21.35 2.12 -5.22
CA ALA A 32 -22.00 1.73 -6.47
C ALA A 32 -21.69 2.72 -7.61
N ALA A 33 -21.78 4.02 -7.33
CA ALA A 33 -21.41 5.06 -8.29
C ALA A 33 -19.92 4.98 -8.70
N LYS A 34 -19.03 4.67 -7.73
CA LYS A 34 -17.60 4.50 -7.98
C LYS A 34 -17.33 3.29 -8.87
N VAL A 35 -17.91 2.14 -8.55
CA VAL A 35 -17.74 0.88 -9.32
C VAL A 35 -18.27 1.07 -10.74
N PHE A 36 -19.42 1.71 -10.90
CA PHE A 36 -19.98 2.02 -12.21
C PHE A 36 -19.03 2.89 -13.06
N TYR A 37 -18.51 4.00 -12.49
CA TYR A 37 -17.61 4.87 -13.22
C TYR A 37 -16.24 4.22 -13.51
N ASP A 38 -15.77 3.32 -12.63
CA ASP A 38 -14.54 2.55 -12.87
C ASP A 38 -14.71 1.53 -14.00
N ALA A 39 -15.87 0.87 -14.06
CA ALA A 39 -16.22 0.01 -15.19
C ALA A 39 -16.33 0.80 -16.51
N TYR A 40 -16.99 1.97 -16.48
CA TYR A 40 -17.06 2.87 -17.64
C TYR A 40 -15.67 3.36 -18.08
N ALA A 41 -14.85 3.86 -17.15
CA ALA A 41 -13.48 4.26 -17.42
C ALA A 41 -12.67 3.13 -18.04
N THR A 42 -12.90 1.91 -17.52
CA THR A 42 -12.28 0.71 -18.05
C THR A 42 -12.69 0.45 -19.48
N ARG A 43 -13.98 0.41 -19.79
CA ARG A 43 -14.44 0.24 -21.17
C ARG A 43 -13.89 1.30 -22.12
N MET A 44 -13.88 2.55 -21.67
CA MET A 44 -13.43 3.70 -22.46
C MET A 44 -11.91 3.82 -22.58
N GLY A 45 -11.11 2.98 -21.90
CA GLY A 45 -9.65 3.01 -22.06
C GLY A 45 -8.94 4.11 -21.27
N PHE A 46 -9.52 4.55 -20.15
CA PHE A 46 -8.82 5.36 -19.15
C PHE A 46 -8.87 4.73 -17.76
N ILE A 47 -8.19 5.38 -16.82
CA ILE A 47 -8.20 5.00 -15.41
C ILE A 47 -8.83 6.16 -14.65
N MET A 48 -9.83 5.86 -13.82
CA MET A 48 -10.43 6.86 -12.95
C MET A 48 -9.63 7.02 -11.64
N ARG A 49 -9.65 8.22 -11.05
CA ARG A 49 -9.13 8.51 -9.71
C ARG A 49 -10.19 9.23 -8.89
N VAL A 50 -10.19 8.98 -7.59
CA VAL A 50 -10.98 9.78 -6.64
C VAL A 50 -10.26 11.10 -6.44
N ASP A 51 -10.93 12.22 -6.71
CA ASP A 51 -10.33 13.54 -6.64
C ASP A 51 -10.65 14.27 -5.33
N ALA A 52 -11.93 14.52 -5.11
CA ALA A 52 -12.38 15.30 -3.98
C ALA A 52 -13.71 14.77 -3.46
N PHE A 53 -13.98 15.05 -2.19
CA PHE A 53 -15.25 14.74 -1.54
C PHE A 53 -15.66 15.90 -0.63
N ARG A 54 -16.95 16.00 -0.33
CA ARG A 54 -17.49 16.91 0.69
C ARG A 54 -18.32 16.12 1.70
N ARG A 55 -18.20 16.47 2.97
CA ARG A 55 -18.99 15.89 4.06
C ARG A 55 -20.12 16.82 4.50
N SER A 56 -21.20 16.24 4.99
CA SER A 56 -22.28 16.95 5.69
C SER A 56 -21.71 17.58 6.96
N MET A 57 -22.06 18.84 7.22
CA MET A 57 -21.69 19.52 8.48
C MET A 57 -22.45 18.95 9.68
N ARG A 58 -23.63 18.35 9.46
CA ARG A 58 -24.47 17.81 10.54
C ARG A 58 -24.06 16.39 10.94
N ASP A 59 -23.84 15.53 9.95
CA ASP A 59 -23.67 14.09 10.18
C ASP A 59 -22.24 13.58 9.92
N GLY A 60 -21.35 14.42 9.39
CA GLY A 60 -20.00 14.03 8.98
C GLY A 60 -19.93 13.05 7.80
N LYS A 61 -21.07 12.56 7.30
CA LYS A 61 -21.17 11.62 6.16
C LYS A 61 -20.82 12.30 4.84
N VAL A 62 -20.25 11.55 3.89
CA VAL A 62 -19.96 12.07 2.55
C VAL A 62 -21.28 12.35 1.82
N VAL A 63 -21.40 13.54 1.23
CA VAL A 63 -22.60 13.99 0.50
C VAL A 63 -22.31 14.37 -0.95
N TRP A 64 -21.04 14.37 -1.33
CA TRP A 64 -20.61 14.76 -2.66
C TRP A 64 -19.25 14.14 -2.95
N ARG A 65 -19.08 13.65 -4.17
CA ARG A 65 -17.86 13.00 -4.62
C ARG A 65 -17.56 13.39 -6.06
N ARG A 66 -16.29 13.67 -6.34
CA ARG A 66 -15.77 13.92 -7.69
C ARG A 66 -14.78 12.82 -8.05
N LEU A 67 -15.02 12.20 -9.20
CA LEU A 67 -14.18 11.16 -9.80
C LEU A 67 -13.68 11.70 -11.15
N VAL A 68 -12.40 11.56 -11.45
CA VAL A 68 -11.77 12.17 -12.64
C VAL A 68 -10.83 11.21 -13.35
N CYS A 69 -10.38 11.54 -14.56
CA CYS A 69 -9.33 10.79 -15.25
C CYS A 69 -7.97 10.87 -14.50
N ASN A 70 -7.13 9.82 -14.59
CA ASN A 70 -5.77 9.82 -14.04
C ASN A 70 -4.87 10.95 -14.61
N LYS A 71 -5.12 11.34 -15.88
CA LYS A 71 -4.42 12.45 -16.55
C LYS A 71 -5.00 13.83 -16.24
N GLU A 72 -5.93 13.94 -15.27
CA GLU A 72 -6.57 15.21 -14.88
C GLU A 72 -5.57 16.21 -14.29
N GLY A 73 -5.79 17.48 -14.63
CA GLY A 73 -5.09 18.62 -14.05
C GLY A 73 -3.63 18.74 -14.49
N PHE A 74 -2.89 19.64 -13.84
CA PHE A 74 -1.46 19.82 -14.07
C PHE A 74 -0.70 19.64 -12.76
N ARG A 75 0.43 18.94 -12.80
CA ARG A 75 1.29 18.82 -11.62
C ARG A 75 1.93 20.19 -11.39
N LYS A 76 1.60 20.83 -10.26
CA LYS A 76 2.30 22.04 -9.82
C LYS A 76 3.80 21.71 -9.70
N LEU A 77 4.64 22.47 -10.41
CA LEU A 77 6.09 22.42 -10.25
C LEU A 77 6.38 22.74 -8.78
N ARG A 78 6.77 21.74 -7.99
CA ARG A 78 7.30 21.99 -6.66
C ARG A 78 8.76 22.40 -6.82
N PRO A 79 9.25 23.41 -6.10
CA PRO A 79 10.68 23.70 -6.02
C PRO A 79 11.44 22.42 -5.65
N LYS A 80 12.60 22.18 -6.28
CA LYS A 80 13.48 21.03 -6.02
C LYS A 80 13.67 20.89 -4.50
N ARG A 81 13.03 19.88 -3.88
CA ARG A 81 13.40 19.41 -2.54
C ARG A 81 14.27 18.18 -2.73
N SER A 82 15.57 18.36 -2.49
CA SER A 82 16.65 17.36 -2.55
C SER A 82 16.94 16.79 -3.95
N GLU A 83 18.21 16.90 -4.35
CA GLU A 83 18.76 16.33 -5.60
C GLU A 83 18.72 14.80 -5.68
N ASN A 84 18.44 14.11 -4.57
CA ASN A 84 18.57 12.65 -4.49
C ASN A 84 17.33 11.87 -4.96
N ARG A 85 16.33 12.52 -5.58
CA ARG A 85 15.16 11.84 -6.13
C ARG A 85 14.94 12.23 -7.59
N LYS A 86 15.10 11.26 -8.51
CA LYS A 86 14.73 11.40 -9.92
C LYS A 86 13.32 12.02 -10.00
N PRO A 87 13.11 13.11 -10.76
CA PRO A 87 11.80 13.70 -10.93
C PRO A 87 10.83 12.65 -11.50
N ARG A 88 9.76 12.32 -10.76
CA ARG A 88 8.67 11.50 -11.31
C ARG A 88 8.16 12.15 -12.59
N ALA A 89 8.01 11.38 -13.66
CA ALA A 89 7.50 11.84 -14.94
C ALA A 89 6.18 12.63 -14.77
N ILE A 90 5.99 13.66 -15.61
CA ILE A 90 4.75 14.43 -15.64
C ILE A 90 3.72 13.57 -16.38
N THR A 91 2.79 12.98 -15.63
CA THR A 91 1.74 12.10 -16.18
C THR A 91 0.38 12.80 -16.33
N ARG A 92 0.25 14.05 -15.89
CA ARG A 92 -1.00 14.82 -15.93
C ARG A 92 -0.96 15.84 -17.07
N GLU A 93 -1.86 15.66 -18.04
CA GLU A 93 -1.92 16.41 -19.30
C GLU A 93 -3.06 17.45 -19.31
N GLY A 94 -3.68 17.72 -18.17
CA GLY A 94 -4.79 18.68 -18.07
C GLY A 94 -6.13 18.10 -18.49
N CYS A 95 -6.31 16.78 -18.46
CA CYS A 95 -7.58 16.14 -18.82
C CYS A 95 -8.73 16.71 -17.98
N LYS A 96 -9.91 16.91 -18.59
CA LYS A 96 -11.08 17.46 -17.91
C LYS A 96 -12.20 16.43 -17.71
N ALA A 97 -12.02 15.20 -18.18
CA ALA A 97 -13.00 14.13 -18.05
C ALA A 97 -13.27 13.80 -16.58
N MET A 98 -14.54 13.83 -16.19
CA MET A 98 -14.96 13.69 -14.80
C MET A 98 -16.44 13.36 -14.66
N ILE A 99 -16.78 12.72 -13.54
CA ILE A 99 -18.14 12.57 -13.06
C ILE A 99 -18.24 13.12 -11.62
N VAL A 100 -19.38 13.71 -11.32
CA VAL A 100 -19.71 14.24 -9.99
C VAL A 100 -21.01 13.62 -9.53
N VAL A 101 -20.98 13.01 -8.36
CA VAL A 101 -22.16 12.44 -7.71
C VAL A 101 -22.44 13.16 -6.40
N LYS A 102 -23.73 13.40 -6.12
CA LYS A 102 -24.21 14.08 -4.93
C LYS A 102 -25.28 13.23 -4.26
N LYS A 103 -25.24 13.17 -2.94
CA LYS A 103 -26.27 12.53 -2.14
C LYS A 103 -27.50 13.44 -2.03
N GLU A 104 -28.64 12.92 -2.42
CA GLU A 104 -29.94 13.57 -2.27
C GLU A 104 -30.53 13.36 -0.87
N LYS A 105 -31.57 14.13 -0.55
CA LYS A 105 -32.32 14.00 0.72
C LYS A 105 -32.99 12.62 0.85
N THR A 106 -33.31 11.99 -0.28
CA THR A 106 -33.86 10.63 -0.38
C THR A 106 -32.85 9.55 0.02
N GLY A 107 -31.57 9.90 0.18
CA GLY A 107 -30.49 8.97 0.50
C GLY A 107 -29.74 8.42 -0.72
N LYS A 108 -30.31 8.59 -1.92
CA LYS A 108 -29.71 8.16 -3.20
C LYS A 108 -28.57 9.08 -3.65
N TRP A 109 -27.69 8.55 -4.47
CA TRP A 109 -26.56 9.26 -5.07
C TRP A 109 -26.82 9.56 -6.54
N VAL A 110 -26.91 10.83 -6.90
CA VAL A 110 -27.27 11.24 -8.27
C VAL A 110 -26.09 11.89 -8.98
N VAL A 111 -25.88 11.56 -10.24
CA VAL A 111 -24.89 12.21 -11.11
C VAL A 111 -25.34 13.64 -11.41
N THR A 112 -24.61 14.62 -10.90
CA THR A 112 -24.90 16.05 -11.13
C THR A 112 -24.09 16.66 -12.26
N ARG A 113 -22.96 16.05 -12.62
CA ARG A 113 -22.10 16.52 -13.70
C ARG A 113 -21.35 15.36 -14.32
N PHE A 114 -21.30 15.34 -15.64
CA PHE A 114 -20.51 14.40 -16.41
C PHE A 114 -19.80 15.16 -17.54
N VAL A 115 -18.51 14.93 -17.68
CA VAL A 115 -17.66 15.48 -18.75
C VAL A 115 -16.96 14.28 -19.38
N LYS A 116 -17.25 14.03 -20.65
CA LYS A 116 -16.75 12.87 -21.39
C LYS A 116 -15.44 13.18 -22.11
N GLU A 117 -15.20 14.43 -22.45
CA GLU A 117 -14.11 14.82 -23.33
C GLU A 117 -12.73 14.60 -22.68
N HIS A 118 -11.89 13.85 -23.38
CA HIS A 118 -10.48 13.66 -23.06
C HIS A 118 -9.62 14.49 -24.02
N ASN A 119 -8.54 15.05 -23.50
CA ASN A 119 -7.54 15.76 -24.30
C ASN A 119 -6.31 14.89 -24.64
N HIS A 120 -6.44 13.58 -24.48
CA HIS A 120 -5.40 12.61 -24.71
C HIS A 120 -6.00 11.34 -25.34
N PRO A 121 -5.21 10.55 -26.08
CA PRO A 121 -5.67 9.26 -26.59
C PRO A 121 -6.15 8.35 -25.46
N LEU A 122 -7.25 7.65 -25.72
CA LEU A 122 -7.77 6.60 -24.87
C LEU A 122 -7.29 5.26 -25.41
N VAL A 123 -6.62 4.47 -24.58
CA VAL A 123 -6.10 3.16 -24.98
C VAL A 123 -7.02 2.11 -24.38
N VAL A 124 -7.88 1.53 -25.21
CA VAL A 124 -8.73 0.41 -24.81
C VAL A 124 -7.86 -0.84 -24.74
N THR A 125 -7.22 -1.07 -23.60
CA THR A 125 -6.53 -2.34 -23.34
C THR A 125 -7.57 -3.37 -22.88
N PRO A 126 -7.67 -4.55 -23.52
CA PRO A 126 -8.57 -5.61 -23.08
C PRO A 126 -8.30 -5.99 -21.62
N ALA A 127 -9.36 -6.39 -20.91
CA ALA A 127 -9.44 -6.47 -19.44
C ALA A 127 -8.28 -7.19 -18.74
N ASN A 128 -7.57 -8.09 -19.43
CA ASN A 128 -6.45 -8.87 -18.88
C ASN A 128 -5.10 -8.12 -18.86
N GLY A 129 -4.96 -6.97 -19.53
CA GLY A 129 -3.67 -6.27 -19.68
C GLY A 129 -3.37 -5.18 -18.63
N ARG A 130 -4.33 -4.76 -17.80
CA ARG A 130 -4.19 -3.52 -17.01
C ARG A 130 -3.27 -3.59 -15.80
N ARG A 131 -3.11 -4.78 -15.21
CA ARG A 131 -2.06 -4.97 -14.21
C ARG A 131 -0.66 -4.82 -14.82
N SER A 132 -0.52 -5.08 -16.13
CA SER A 132 0.74 -4.98 -16.87
C SER A 132 1.08 -3.57 -17.33
N VAL A 133 0.10 -2.72 -17.67
CA VAL A 133 0.38 -1.38 -18.26
C VAL A 133 0.95 -0.37 -17.24
N LEU A 134 0.74 -0.57 -15.93
CA LEU A 134 1.45 0.23 -14.91
C LEU A 134 2.97 -0.04 -14.88
N LEU A 135 3.44 -1.13 -15.50
CA LEU A 135 4.84 -1.55 -15.49
C LEU A 135 5.60 -1.16 -16.76
N SER A 136 4.93 -0.77 -17.85
CA SER A 136 5.60 -0.58 -19.16
C SER A 136 6.29 0.78 -19.36
N GLN A 137 6.68 1.46 -18.27
CA GLN A 137 7.74 2.49 -18.31
C GLN A 137 9.06 1.84 -17.85
N THR A 138 9.63 1.07 -18.79
CA THR A 138 10.82 0.20 -18.71
C THR A 138 10.83 -0.76 -17.50
N PRO A 139 10.24 -1.97 -17.66
CA PRO A 139 10.31 -3.05 -16.68
C PRO A 139 11.74 -3.55 -16.45
N ASP A 140 12.58 -3.58 -17.49
CA ASP A 140 13.80 -4.39 -17.45
C ASP A 140 14.92 -3.79 -16.57
N GLU A 141 15.17 -2.48 -16.64
CA GLU A 141 16.29 -1.87 -15.89
C GLU A 141 16.06 -1.85 -14.37
N LYS A 142 14.83 -1.56 -13.95
CA LYS A 142 14.50 -1.47 -12.52
C LYS A 142 14.46 -2.86 -11.90
N ASP A 143 13.92 -3.85 -12.62
CA ASP A 143 13.87 -5.22 -12.14
C ASP A 143 15.27 -5.84 -12.05
N VAL A 144 16.15 -5.53 -13.01
CA VAL A 144 17.58 -5.88 -12.92
C VAL A 144 18.21 -5.25 -11.69
N LYS A 145 17.98 -3.95 -11.44
CA LYS A 145 18.57 -3.28 -10.27
C LYS A 145 18.02 -3.81 -8.95
N ILE A 146 16.73 -4.18 -8.90
CA ILE A 146 16.12 -4.82 -7.74
C ILE A 146 16.81 -6.15 -7.45
N ARG A 147 17.01 -7.01 -8.46
CA ARG A 147 17.67 -8.31 -8.29
C ARG A 147 19.11 -8.14 -7.83
N GLU A 148 19.85 -7.22 -8.45
CA GLU A 148 21.23 -6.91 -8.12
C GLU A 148 21.36 -6.45 -6.66
N LEU A 149 20.59 -5.43 -6.25
CA LEU A 149 20.60 -4.92 -4.88
C LEU A 149 20.12 -5.96 -3.86
N THR A 150 19.17 -6.81 -4.23
CA THR A 150 18.71 -7.90 -3.36
C THR A 150 19.83 -8.91 -3.13
N ALA A 151 20.56 -9.28 -4.18
CA ALA A 151 21.70 -10.18 -4.07
C ALA A 151 22.84 -9.55 -3.26
N GLU A 152 23.11 -8.26 -3.43
CA GLU A 152 24.12 -7.52 -2.65
C GLU A 152 23.74 -7.44 -1.16
N LEU A 153 22.49 -7.12 -0.85
CA LEU A 153 21.98 -7.13 0.52
C LEU A 153 22.08 -8.52 1.15
N GLN A 154 21.81 -9.59 0.39
CA GLN A 154 21.97 -10.96 0.89
C GLN A 154 23.43 -11.32 1.20
N ARG A 155 24.38 -10.88 0.36
CA ARG A 155 25.83 -11.07 0.63
C ARG A 155 26.25 -10.32 1.88
N GLU A 156 25.77 -9.09 2.06
CA GLU A 156 26.07 -8.29 3.24
C GLU A 156 25.51 -8.91 4.52
N ARG A 157 24.26 -9.39 4.48
CA ARG A 157 23.65 -10.11 5.60
C ARG A 157 24.43 -11.36 6.00
N LYS A 158 24.93 -12.12 5.02
CA LYS A 158 25.80 -13.28 5.30
C LYS A 158 27.12 -12.89 5.95
N ARG A 159 27.77 -11.81 5.46
CA ARG A 159 29.00 -11.29 6.08
C ARG A 159 28.74 -10.82 7.51
N SER A 160 27.67 -10.05 7.73
CA SER A 160 27.29 -9.58 9.06
C SER A 160 26.99 -10.74 10.01
N ALA A 161 26.30 -11.78 9.55
CA ALA A 161 26.03 -12.97 10.36
C ALA A 161 27.33 -13.69 10.76
N ALA A 162 28.27 -13.84 9.83
CA ALA A 162 29.56 -14.46 10.13
C ALA A 162 30.38 -13.66 11.16
N PHE A 163 30.41 -12.33 11.05
CA PHE A 163 31.07 -11.50 12.07
C PHE A 163 30.36 -11.58 13.41
N GLN A 164 29.03 -11.65 13.42
CA GLN A 164 28.26 -11.80 14.64
C GLN A 164 28.55 -13.15 15.32
N GLU A 165 28.62 -14.25 14.56
CA GLU A 165 29.01 -15.57 15.07
C GLU A 165 30.44 -15.58 15.64
N GLN A 166 31.38 -14.88 14.99
CA GLN A 166 32.74 -14.72 15.50
C GLN A 166 32.78 -13.96 16.83
N LEU A 167 32.02 -12.87 16.94
CA LEU A 167 31.92 -12.11 18.18
C LEU A 167 31.29 -12.94 19.30
N ASP A 168 30.22 -13.67 19.02
CA ASP A 168 29.56 -14.55 20.00
C ASP A 168 30.49 -15.69 20.47
N MET A 169 31.38 -16.19 19.61
CA MET A 169 32.41 -17.15 20.01
C MET A 169 33.41 -16.53 20.99
N VAL A 170 33.97 -15.36 20.67
CA VAL A 170 34.94 -14.68 21.54
C VAL A 170 34.32 -14.30 22.88
N LEU A 171 33.07 -13.82 22.89
CA LEU A 171 32.36 -13.48 24.12
C LEU A 171 32.16 -14.71 25.02
N ARG A 172 31.78 -15.85 24.45
CA ARG A 172 31.66 -17.11 25.22
C ARG A 172 32.99 -17.55 25.81
N ASP A 173 34.07 -17.50 25.04
CA ASP A 173 35.40 -17.87 25.54
C ASP A 173 35.83 -16.95 26.70
N MET A 174 35.53 -15.64 26.62
CA MET A 174 35.79 -14.69 27.70
C MET A 174 34.95 -15.00 28.96
N GLU A 175 33.68 -15.34 28.80
CA GLU A 175 32.79 -15.73 29.90
C GLU A 175 33.29 -17.01 30.58
N ASP A 176 33.63 -18.04 29.80
CA ASP A 176 34.16 -19.31 30.30
C ASP A 176 35.48 -19.11 31.05
N HIS A 177 36.37 -18.26 30.53
CA HIS A 177 37.61 -17.91 31.20
C HIS A 177 37.36 -17.18 32.53
N SER A 178 36.44 -16.22 32.54
CA SER A 178 36.03 -15.50 33.75
C SER A 178 35.47 -16.45 34.81
N HIS A 179 34.59 -17.38 34.41
CA HIS A 179 34.04 -18.40 35.29
C HIS A 179 35.13 -19.34 35.83
N HIS A 180 36.09 -19.74 35.01
CA HIS A 180 37.21 -20.58 35.45
C HIS A 180 38.07 -19.86 36.49
N LEU A 181 38.42 -18.60 36.25
CA LEU A 181 39.18 -17.80 37.22
C LEU A 181 38.42 -17.62 38.53
N SER A 182 37.11 -17.36 38.47
CA SER A 182 36.27 -17.24 39.67
C SER A 182 36.30 -18.52 40.51
N ARG A 183 36.13 -19.70 39.88
CA ARG A 183 36.18 -20.99 40.61
C ARG A 183 37.54 -21.21 41.26
N ASN A 184 38.63 -20.94 40.53
CA ASN A 184 39.98 -21.07 41.09
C ASN A 184 40.19 -20.14 42.30
N ILE A 185 39.68 -18.91 42.25
CA ILE A 185 39.74 -17.98 43.38
C ILE A 185 38.94 -18.53 44.56
N ASP A 186 37.72 -19.02 44.33
CA ASP A 186 36.87 -19.60 45.38
C ASP A 186 37.54 -20.81 46.06
N ASP A 187 38.16 -21.70 45.27
CA ASP A 187 38.89 -22.86 45.79
C ASP A 187 40.08 -22.44 46.68
N ILE A 188 40.83 -21.41 46.26
CA ILE A 188 41.94 -20.84 47.05
C ILE A 188 41.40 -20.22 48.35
N VAL A 189 40.34 -19.42 48.27
CA VAL A 189 39.72 -18.77 49.44
C VAL A 189 39.22 -19.81 50.43
N GLN A 190 38.57 -20.88 49.94
CA GLN A 190 38.10 -21.99 50.76
C GLN A 190 39.26 -22.72 51.44
N SER A 191 40.33 -22.99 50.70
CA SER A 191 41.55 -23.62 51.24
C SER A 191 42.21 -22.78 52.34
N VAL A 192 42.31 -21.45 52.13
CA VAL A 192 42.85 -20.52 53.15
C VAL A 192 41.97 -20.51 54.39
N ARG A 193 40.65 -20.44 54.22
CA ARG A 193 39.68 -20.44 55.33
C ARG A 193 39.77 -21.72 56.17
N GLU A 194 39.98 -22.87 55.54
CA GLU A 194 40.19 -24.14 56.25
C GLU A 194 41.50 -24.15 57.05
N ILE A 195 42.58 -23.59 56.50
CA ILE A 195 43.87 -23.47 57.19
C ILE A 195 43.75 -22.55 58.41
N GLU A 196 43.09 -21.40 58.25
CA GLU A 196 42.82 -20.47 59.35
C GLU A 196 41.97 -21.11 60.44
N SER A 197 40.91 -21.85 60.07
CA SER A 197 40.05 -22.57 61.02
C SER A 197 40.82 -23.63 61.81
N LYS A 198 41.69 -24.41 61.14
CA LYS A 198 42.57 -25.40 61.81
C LYS A 198 43.55 -24.73 62.77
N ARG A 199 44.13 -23.58 62.40
CA ARG A 199 45.00 -22.80 63.29
C ARG A 199 44.27 -22.27 64.51
N LEU A 200 43.07 -21.73 64.33
CA LEU A 200 42.25 -21.22 65.44
C LEU A 200 41.87 -22.33 66.43
N ALA A 201 41.48 -23.50 65.93
CA ALA A 201 41.16 -24.66 66.76
C ALA A 201 42.37 -25.14 67.59
N LEU A 202 43.57 -25.15 67.01
CA LEU A 202 44.82 -25.48 67.71
C LEU A 202 45.25 -24.44 68.74
N SER A 203 44.83 -23.17 68.58
CA SER A 203 45.15 -22.08 69.51
C SER A 203 44.19 -21.94 70.70
N HIS A 204 43.10 -22.70 70.72
CA HIS A 204 42.07 -22.72 71.77
C HIS A 204 41.95 -24.09 72.48
N SER A 205 42.87 -25.01 72.17
CA SER A 205 43.05 -26.30 72.86
C SER A 205 44.25 -26.22 73.79
#